data_AF-A0A015LCH1-F1
#
_entry.id   AF-A0A015LCH1-F1
#
_cell.length_a   1.000
_cell.length_b   1.000
_cell.length_c   1.000
_cell.angle_alpha   90.00
_cell.angle_beta   90.00
_cell.angle_gamma   90.00
#
_symmetry.space_group_name_H-M   'P 1'
#
loop_
_entity.id
_entity.type
_entity.pdbx_description
1 polymer ?
#
loop_
_entity_poly.entity_id
_entity_poly.type
_entity_poly.pdbx_seq_one_letter_code
_entity_poly.pdbx_strand_id
1 'polypeptide(L)'
;MEQLLELIMKHCKNIKFLDLNINVNQIIYSALNLIENIKQNLNYLSIKTYYNKELSSFLLQKLGQIIPPKLEYLDLYLCNVKACDFEVFLKKSQDTFIKKLLISNIKVQVILPFIKTYIMKKRRAKYLAINDTGNEWFSFKDEVKEFMLYDIKVQSYYDLVINLYDFILKELN
;
A
#
# COMPACT_ATOMS: atom_id res chain seq x y z
N MET A 1 -1.52 -23.42 1.85
CA MET A 1 -1.01 -22.06 1.55
C MET A 1 0.07 -21.65 2.54
N GLU A 2 -0.12 -21.85 3.85
CA GLU A 2 0.90 -21.55 4.87
C GLU A 2 2.24 -22.26 4.62
N GLN A 3 2.23 -23.58 4.38
CA GLN A 3 3.44 -24.35 4.02
C GLN A 3 4.18 -23.80 2.78
N LEU A 4 3.44 -23.26 1.80
CA LEU A 4 4.04 -22.64 0.62
C LEU A 4 4.73 -21.32 0.98
N LEU A 5 4.11 -20.49 1.83
CA LEU A 5 4.71 -19.26 2.31
C LEU A 5 5.97 -19.53 3.14
N GLU A 6 5.99 -20.59 3.95
CA GLU A 6 7.18 -21.04 4.66
C GLU A 6 8.33 -21.43 3.73
N LEU A 7 8.04 -22.20 2.68
CA LEU A 7 9.03 -22.56 1.66
C LEU A 7 9.54 -21.32 0.92
N ILE A 8 8.65 -20.39 0.54
CA ILE A 8 9.03 -19.12 -0.09
C ILE A 8 9.94 -18.32 0.84
N MET A 9 9.61 -18.19 2.12
CA MET A 9 10.48 -17.48 3.09
C MET A 9 11.87 -18.12 3.19
N LYS A 10 11.93 -19.46 3.14
CA LYS A 10 13.19 -20.21 3.24
C LYS A 10 14.07 -20.05 2.00
N HIS A 11 13.48 -20.06 0.81
CA HIS A 11 14.22 -20.18 -0.45
C HIS A 11 14.26 -18.90 -1.30
N CYS A 12 13.30 -17.99 -1.14
CA CYS A 12 13.14 -16.81 -1.99
C CYS A 12 13.42 -15.51 -1.20
N LYS A 13 14.71 -15.19 -1.02
CA LYS A 13 15.13 -13.98 -0.27
C LYS A 13 15.16 -12.69 -1.11
N ASN A 14 15.21 -12.81 -2.43
CA ASN A 14 15.43 -11.69 -3.36
C ASN A 14 14.14 -11.25 -4.08
N ILE A 15 12.97 -11.44 -3.45
CA ILE A 15 11.69 -11.05 -4.04
C ILE A 15 11.60 -9.51 -4.09
N LYS A 16 11.56 -8.96 -5.31
CA LYS A 16 11.41 -7.52 -5.55
C LYS A 16 9.96 -7.04 -5.52
N PHE A 17 9.03 -7.86 -6.00
CA PHE A 17 7.60 -7.57 -6.06
C PHE A 17 6.81 -8.70 -5.41
N LEU A 18 6.04 -8.33 -4.38
CA LEU A 18 5.06 -9.20 -3.73
C LEU A 18 3.64 -8.65 -3.97
N ASP A 19 2.79 -9.42 -4.66
CA ASP A 19 1.36 -9.15 -4.85
C ASP A 19 0.53 -10.21 -4.11
N LEU A 20 -0.25 -9.78 -3.13
CA LEU A 20 -0.97 -10.64 -2.21
C LEU A 20 -2.47 -10.35 -2.21
N ASN A 21 -3.27 -11.42 -2.25
CA ASN A 21 -4.69 -11.37 -1.99
C ASN A 21 -5.00 -12.15 -0.69
N ILE A 22 -5.29 -11.42 0.38
CA ILE A 22 -5.48 -11.97 1.73
C ILE A 22 -6.99 -12.00 2.04
N ASN A 23 -7.61 -13.15 1.78
CA ASN A 23 -9.06 -13.32 1.94
C ASN A 23 -9.45 -14.11 3.20
N VAL A 24 -8.50 -14.74 3.89
CA VAL A 24 -8.76 -15.48 5.14
C VAL A 24 -7.71 -15.17 6.21
N ASN A 25 -8.15 -15.23 7.48
CA ASN A 25 -7.34 -14.79 8.62
C ASN A 25 -6.06 -15.62 8.83
N GLN A 26 -6.06 -16.90 8.45
CA GLN A 26 -4.90 -17.79 8.62
C GLN A 26 -3.66 -17.29 7.84
N ILE A 27 -3.87 -16.69 6.68
CA ILE A 27 -2.78 -16.29 5.78
C ILE A 27 -2.08 -15.02 6.26
N ILE A 28 -2.75 -14.14 7.04
CA ILE A 28 -2.24 -12.79 7.30
C ILE A 28 -0.92 -12.81 8.08
N TYR A 29 -0.77 -13.71 9.07
CA TYR A 29 0.47 -13.83 9.83
C TYR A 29 1.63 -14.28 8.95
N SER A 30 1.39 -15.30 8.12
CA SER A 30 2.40 -15.79 7.18
C SER A 30 2.78 -14.74 6.14
N ALA A 31 1.82 -13.95 5.66
CA ALA A 31 2.06 -12.84 4.74
C ALA A 31 2.91 -11.74 5.38
N LEU A 32 2.59 -11.33 6.61
CA LEU A 32 3.37 -10.33 7.36
C LEU A 32 4.81 -10.82 7.63
N ASN A 33 4.96 -12.09 8.04
CA ASN A 33 6.28 -12.70 8.24
C ASN A 33 7.10 -12.73 6.94
N LEU A 34 6.45 -13.05 5.80
CA LEU A 34 7.12 -13.03 4.50
C LEU A 34 7.61 -11.62 4.15
N ILE A 35 6.76 -10.60 4.29
CA ILE A 35 7.12 -9.19 4.03
C ILE A 35 8.32 -8.79 4.88
N GLU A 36 8.31 -9.12 6.18
CA GLU A 36 9.40 -8.79 7.08
C GLU A 36 10.71 -9.51 6.70
N ASN A 37 10.62 -10.78 6.31
CA ASN A 37 11.79 -11.59 5.92
C ASN A 37 12.45 -11.07 4.63
N ILE A 38 11.67 -10.60 3.65
CA ILE A 38 12.18 -10.11 2.36
C ILE A 38 12.39 -8.59 2.31
N LYS A 39 12.15 -7.86 3.41
CA LYS A 39 12.06 -6.39 3.41
C LYS A 39 13.26 -5.68 2.77
N GLN A 40 14.47 -6.24 2.88
CA GLN A 40 15.68 -5.62 2.33
C GLN A 40 15.70 -5.58 0.79
N ASN A 41 14.98 -6.49 0.13
CA ASN A 41 14.94 -6.61 -1.34
C ASN A 41 13.59 -6.18 -1.93
N LEU A 42 12.58 -5.94 -1.09
CA LEU A 42 11.23 -5.62 -1.49
C LEU A 42 11.12 -4.16 -1.96
N ASN A 43 10.78 -3.97 -3.23
CA ASN A 43 10.59 -2.64 -3.83
C ASN A 43 9.13 -2.34 -4.17
N TYR A 44 8.35 -3.38 -4.45
CA TYR A 44 6.96 -3.29 -4.89
C TYR A 44 6.09 -4.18 -4.00
N LEU A 45 5.04 -3.62 -3.42
CA LEU A 45 4.12 -4.36 -2.56
C LEU A 45 2.68 -4.03 -2.95
N SER A 46 1.88 -5.06 -3.23
CA SER A 46 0.43 -4.97 -3.42
C SER A 46 -0.24 -5.91 -2.44
N ILE A 47 -1.20 -5.40 -1.67
CA ILE A 47 -1.98 -6.21 -0.71
C ILE A 47 -3.46 -5.87 -0.86
N LYS A 48 -4.27 -6.91 -1.07
CA LYS A 48 -5.72 -6.79 -1.24
C LYS A 48 -6.46 -7.59 -0.17
N THR A 49 -7.42 -6.96 0.50
CA THR A 49 -8.26 -7.56 1.56
C THR A 49 -9.76 -7.36 1.25
N TYR A 50 -10.18 -7.72 0.03
CA TYR A 50 -11.43 -7.30 -0.64
C TYR A 50 -12.72 -7.31 0.21
N TYR A 51 -12.87 -8.22 1.17
CA TYR A 51 -14.16 -8.44 1.85
C TYR A 51 -14.07 -8.51 3.37
N ASN A 52 -12.91 -8.21 3.96
CA ASN A 52 -12.71 -8.40 5.39
C ASN A 52 -12.14 -7.14 6.03
N LYS A 53 -13.04 -6.40 6.70
CA LYS A 53 -12.69 -5.19 7.44
C LYS A 53 -11.74 -5.47 8.60
N GLU A 54 -11.88 -6.61 9.27
CA GLU A 54 -11.03 -6.98 10.41
C GLU A 54 -9.61 -7.28 9.93
N LEU A 55 -9.46 -7.97 8.79
CA LEU A 55 -8.15 -8.17 8.17
C LEU A 55 -7.53 -6.87 7.71
N SER A 56 -8.33 -5.97 7.13
CA SER A 56 -7.83 -4.68 6.67
C SER A 56 -7.34 -3.83 7.86
N SER A 57 -8.09 -3.78 8.97
CA SER A 57 -7.68 -3.12 10.20
C SER A 57 -6.43 -3.76 10.81
N PHE A 58 -6.40 -5.10 10.93
CA PHE A 58 -5.24 -5.81 11.47
C PHE A 58 -3.97 -5.59 10.63
N LEU A 59 -4.11 -5.63 9.30
CA LEU A 59 -3.04 -5.34 8.35
C LEU A 59 -2.46 -3.94 8.62
N LEU A 60 -3.30 -2.90 8.70
CA LEU A 60 -2.85 -1.53 8.95
C LEU A 60 -2.13 -1.38 10.31
N GLN A 61 -2.59 -2.09 11.34
CA GLN A 61 -1.97 -2.06 12.66
C GLN A 61 -0.55 -2.64 12.68
N LYS A 62 -0.21 -3.55 11.75
CA LYS A 62 1.08 -4.25 11.70
C LYS A 62 2.01 -3.76 10.59
N LEU A 63 1.45 -3.51 9.41
CA LEU A 63 2.19 -3.29 8.16
C LEU A 63 3.21 -2.16 8.27
N GLY A 64 2.85 -1.05 8.92
CA GLY A 64 3.72 0.12 9.03
C GLY A 64 5.05 -0.14 9.74
N GLN A 65 5.15 -1.19 10.57
CA GLN A 65 6.39 -1.55 11.29
C GLN A 65 7.33 -2.45 10.48
N ILE A 66 6.80 -3.16 9.47
CA ILE A 66 7.53 -4.23 8.79
C ILE A 66 7.90 -3.90 7.34
N ILE A 67 7.29 -2.86 6.76
CA ILE A 67 7.66 -2.39 5.42
C ILE A 67 9.07 -1.75 5.42
N PRO A 68 9.83 -1.85 4.32
CA PRO A 68 11.16 -1.27 4.24
C PRO A 68 11.12 0.27 4.26
N PRO A 69 12.23 0.94 4.60
CA PRO A 69 12.30 2.40 4.66
C PRO A 69 12.08 3.10 3.31
N LYS A 70 12.16 2.37 2.20
CA LYS A 70 11.85 2.87 0.87
C LYS A 70 11.11 1.82 0.05
N LEU A 71 10.01 2.24 -0.58
CA LEU A 71 9.28 1.47 -1.58
C LEU A 71 9.16 2.28 -2.87
N GLU A 72 9.32 1.62 -4.01
CA GLU A 72 8.97 2.20 -5.32
C GLU A 72 7.45 2.20 -5.54
N TYR A 73 6.75 1.23 -4.95
CA TYR A 73 5.30 1.05 -5.09
C TYR A 73 4.68 0.38 -3.87
N LEU A 74 3.59 0.97 -3.35
CA LEU A 74 2.69 0.35 -2.38
C LEU A 74 1.24 0.53 -2.83
N ASP A 75 0.53 -0.57 -3.00
CA ASP A 75 -0.91 -0.60 -3.32
C ASP A 75 -1.69 -1.37 -2.27
N LEU A 76 -2.64 -0.68 -1.64
CA LEU A 76 -3.49 -1.21 -0.60
C LEU A 76 -4.95 -1.14 -1.02
N TYR A 77 -5.54 -2.30 -1.32
CA TYR A 77 -6.98 -2.44 -1.50
C TYR A 77 -7.58 -2.88 -0.16
N LEU A 78 -8.25 -1.96 0.54
CA LEU A 78 -8.70 -2.14 1.92
C LEU A 78 -10.22 -2.22 1.99
N CYS A 79 -10.79 -3.04 2.87
CA CYS A 79 -12.24 -3.14 3.03
C CYS A 79 -12.72 -2.32 4.24
N ASN A 80 -13.44 -1.23 4.01
CA ASN A 80 -14.20 -0.46 5.03
C ASN A 80 -13.42 -0.21 6.34
N VAL A 81 -12.18 0.25 6.23
CA VAL A 81 -11.31 0.51 7.38
C VAL A 81 -11.68 1.83 8.08
N LYS A 82 -11.44 1.87 9.39
CA LYS A 82 -11.61 3.09 10.19
C LYS A 82 -10.42 4.04 9.98
N ALA A 83 -10.69 5.34 10.06
CA ALA A 83 -9.68 6.39 10.07
C ALA A 83 -8.54 6.14 11.07
N CYS A 84 -8.88 5.70 12.28
CA CYS A 84 -7.89 5.47 13.35
C CYS A 84 -6.91 4.35 13.01
N ASP A 85 -7.36 3.26 12.40
CA ASP A 85 -6.47 2.15 12.00
C ASP A 85 -5.53 2.61 10.88
N PHE A 86 -6.04 3.42 9.96
CA PHE A 86 -5.24 4.01 8.89
C PHE A 86 -4.20 5.01 9.43
N GLU A 87 -4.57 5.82 10.42
CA GLU A 87 -3.61 6.70 11.10
C GLU A 87 -2.50 5.91 11.80
N VAL A 88 -2.82 4.79 12.45
CA VAL A 88 -1.83 3.90 13.07
C VAL A 88 -0.81 3.42 12.05
N PHE A 89 -1.25 3.00 10.85
CA PHE A 89 -0.36 2.63 9.76
C PHE A 89 0.59 3.78 9.37
N LEU A 90 0.06 4.99 9.21
CA LEU A 90 0.84 6.16 8.80
C LEU A 90 1.87 6.58 9.85
N LYS A 91 1.52 6.52 11.14
CA LYS A 91 2.42 6.78 12.27
C LYS A 91 3.53 5.75 12.35
N LYS A 92 3.17 4.47 12.26
CA LYS A 92 4.14 3.36 12.36
C LYS A 92 5.13 3.34 11.19
N SER A 93 4.66 3.74 10.01
CA SER A 93 5.51 3.85 8.83
C SER A 93 6.26 5.17 8.72
N GLN A 94 6.28 6.06 9.73
CA GLN A 94 6.73 7.46 9.60
C GLN A 94 8.07 7.69 8.87
N ASP A 95 9.00 6.75 8.99
CA ASP A 95 10.34 6.82 8.40
C ASP A 95 10.43 6.16 7.00
N THR A 96 9.30 5.71 6.46
CA THR A 96 9.21 5.07 5.16
C THR A 96 8.82 6.07 4.07
N PHE A 97 9.62 6.14 3.00
CA PHE A 97 9.29 6.84 1.77
C PHE A 97 8.66 5.89 0.75
N ILE A 98 7.51 6.27 0.18
CA ILE A 98 6.75 5.44 -0.77
C ILE A 98 6.57 6.22 -2.06
N LYS A 99 7.36 5.91 -3.10
CA LYS A 99 7.34 6.71 -4.33
C LYS A 99 5.95 6.75 -4.98
N LYS A 100 5.30 5.59 -5.15
CA LYS A 100 3.90 5.48 -5.61
C LYS A 100 3.04 4.87 -4.51
N LEU A 101 2.18 5.67 -3.89
CA LEU A 101 1.23 5.22 -2.86
C LEU A 101 -0.17 5.15 -3.46
N LEU A 102 -0.75 3.95 -3.48
CA LEU A 102 -2.09 3.68 -3.99
C LEU A 102 -2.94 3.13 -2.86
N ILE A 103 -4.14 3.67 -2.72
CA ILE A 103 -5.12 3.24 -1.73
C ILE A 103 -6.48 3.12 -2.42
N SER A 104 -7.15 1.99 -2.27
CA SER A 104 -8.45 1.76 -2.90
C SER A 104 -9.46 1.22 -1.91
N ASN A 105 -10.74 1.36 -2.28
CA ASN A 105 -11.91 0.85 -1.55
C ASN A 105 -12.05 1.47 -0.15
N ILE A 106 -11.70 2.76 -0.07
CA ILE A 106 -11.76 3.56 1.15
C ILE A 106 -12.47 4.88 0.89
N LYS A 107 -13.25 5.34 1.86
CA LYS A 107 -13.86 6.66 1.79
C LYS A 107 -12.78 7.74 1.87
N VAL A 108 -12.57 8.49 0.79
CA VAL A 108 -11.48 9.49 0.68
C VAL A 108 -11.57 10.51 1.80
N GLN A 109 -12.77 11.01 2.09
CA GLN A 109 -13.02 12.01 3.13
C GLN A 109 -12.58 11.54 4.53
N VAL A 110 -12.59 10.22 4.77
CA VAL A 110 -12.21 9.63 6.07
C VAL A 110 -10.69 9.65 6.25
N ILE A 111 -9.91 9.46 5.19
CA ILE A 111 -8.45 9.36 5.29
C ILE A 111 -7.68 10.61 4.87
N LEU A 112 -8.30 11.50 4.10
CA LEU A 112 -7.66 12.68 3.53
C LEU A 112 -6.94 13.56 4.58
N PRO A 113 -7.50 13.86 5.77
CA PRO A 113 -6.79 14.65 6.79
C PRO A 113 -5.47 14.00 7.24
N PHE A 114 -5.45 12.67 7.34
CA PHE A 114 -4.27 11.91 7.74
C PHE A 114 -3.24 11.83 6.61
N ILE A 115 -3.68 11.64 5.36
CA ILE A 115 -2.79 11.71 4.20
C ILE A 115 -2.12 13.08 4.11
N LYS A 116 -2.88 14.18 4.24
CA LYS A 116 -2.30 15.54 4.27
C LYS A 116 -1.26 15.69 5.37
N THR A 117 -1.55 15.17 6.57
CA THR A 117 -0.67 15.31 7.74
C THR A 117 0.61 14.49 7.64
N TYR A 118 0.49 13.21 7.32
CA TYR A 118 1.60 12.26 7.42
C TYR A 118 2.29 11.96 6.09
N ILE A 119 1.63 12.18 4.94
CA ILE A 119 2.23 11.96 3.61
C ILE A 119 2.59 13.29 2.96
N MET A 120 1.63 14.21 2.82
CA MET A 120 1.83 15.46 2.08
C MET A 120 2.81 16.41 2.77
N LYS A 121 2.50 16.83 4.00
CA LYS A 121 3.37 17.74 4.77
C LYS A 121 4.76 17.16 5.04
N LYS A 122 4.88 15.84 5.08
CA LYS A 122 6.15 15.13 5.29
C LYS A 122 6.85 14.75 3.97
N ARG A 123 6.24 15.03 2.81
CA ARG A 123 6.76 14.70 1.46
C ARG A 123 7.17 13.23 1.32
N ARG A 124 6.38 12.32 1.88
CA ARG A 124 6.69 10.88 1.95
C ARG A 124 6.24 10.07 0.74
N ALA A 125 5.69 10.74 -0.27
CA ALA A 125 5.36 10.13 -1.55
C ALA A 125 5.68 11.08 -2.70
N LYS A 126 5.76 10.54 -3.93
CA LYS A 126 5.90 11.33 -5.16
C LYS A 126 4.63 11.25 -6.01
N TYR A 127 3.98 10.09 -6.00
CA TYR A 127 2.73 9.84 -6.69
C TYR A 127 1.73 9.28 -5.69
N LEU A 128 0.50 9.77 -5.77
CA LEU A 128 -0.58 9.36 -4.89
C LEU A 128 -1.84 9.08 -5.72
N ALA A 129 -2.49 7.96 -5.48
CA ALA A 129 -3.84 7.69 -5.97
C ALA A 129 -4.71 7.15 -4.85
N ILE A 130 -5.92 7.68 -4.77
CA ILE A 130 -6.93 7.22 -3.82
C ILE A 130 -8.22 6.97 -4.59
N ASN A 131 -8.73 5.75 -4.52
CA ASN A 131 -9.97 5.34 -5.15
C ASN A 131 -11.05 5.10 -4.08
N ASP A 132 -12.09 5.93 -4.08
CA ASP A 132 -13.30 5.71 -3.29
C ASP A 132 -14.26 4.86 -4.12
N THR A 133 -14.89 3.85 -3.53
CA THR A 133 -15.92 3.06 -4.23
C THR A 133 -17.07 3.97 -4.66
N GLY A 134 -17.05 4.39 -5.92
CA GLY A 134 -18.04 5.27 -6.53
C GLY A 134 -17.52 6.65 -6.94
N ASN A 135 -16.31 7.08 -6.54
CA ASN A 135 -15.70 8.35 -6.98
C ASN A 135 -14.16 8.29 -6.91
N GLU A 136 -13.46 8.55 -8.02
CA GLU A 136 -12.00 8.70 -7.98
C GLU A 136 -11.60 10.05 -7.39
N TRP A 137 -10.63 10.06 -6.46
CA TRP A 137 -10.16 11.29 -5.81
C TRP A 137 -9.48 12.28 -6.79
N PHE A 138 -8.97 11.79 -7.92
CA PHE A 138 -8.45 12.64 -9.00
C PHE A 138 -9.48 13.68 -9.50
N SER A 139 -10.78 13.46 -9.24
CA SER A 139 -11.86 14.38 -9.60
C SER A 139 -11.91 15.65 -8.75
N PHE A 140 -11.26 15.70 -7.57
CA PHE A 140 -11.27 16.85 -6.67
C PHE A 140 -10.14 17.84 -7.04
N LYS A 141 -10.40 18.71 -8.02
CA LYS A 141 -9.38 19.60 -8.61
C LYS A 141 -8.61 20.47 -7.60
N ASP A 142 -9.25 20.97 -6.55
CA ASP A 142 -8.60 21.84 -5.56
C ASP A 142 -7.64 21.06 -4.66
N GLU A 143 -8.04 19.86 -4.25
CA GLU A 143 -7.19 18.93 -3.51
C GLU A 143 -5.95 18.55 -4.32
N VAL A 144 -6.13 18.21 -5.60
CA VAL A 144 -5.02 17.87 -6.50
C VAL A 144 -4.00 19.02 -6.60
N LYS A 145 -4.47 20.27 -6.71
CA LYS A 145 -3.60 21.46 -6.74
C LYS A 145 -2.83 21.64 -5.43
N GLU A 146 -3.46 21.41 -4.29
CA GLU A 146 -2.80 21.50 -2.98
C GLU A 146 -1.62 20.52 -2.89
N PHE A 147 -1.82 19.26 -3.30
CA PHE A 147 -0.76 18.25 -3.30
C PHE A 147 0.39 18.58 -4.25
N MET A 148 0.10 19.22 -5.40
CA MET A 148 1.14 19.67 -6.33
C MET A 148 2.09 20.69 -5.70
N LEU A 149 1.64 21.53 -4.76
CA LEU A 149 2.49 22.49 -4.03
C LEU A 149 3.53 21.79 -3.13
N TYR A 150 3.32 20.50 -2.83
CA TYR A 150 4.24 19.66 -2.06
C TYR A 150 5.02 18.67 -2.94
N ASP A 151 5.06 18.90 -4.27
CA ASP A 151 5.70 18.04 -5.27
C ASP A 151 5.10 16.62 -5.36
N ILE A 152 3.83 16.47 -4.97
CA ILE A 152 3.10 15.19 -5.04
C ILE A 152 2.15 15.21 -6.22
N LYS A 153 2.32 14.26 -7.13
CA LYS A 153 1.45 14.08 -8.30
C LYS A 153 0.29 13.17 -7.95
N VAL A 154 -0.91 13.75 -7.85
CA VAL A 154 -2.15 12.97 -7.73
C VAL A 154 -2.58 12.51 -9.12
N GLN A 155 -2.84 11.23 -9.31
CA GLN A 155 -3.26 10.62 -10.59
C GLN A 155 -4.44 9.67 -10.39
N SER A 156 -5.05 9.22 -11.50
CA SER A 156 -6.02 8.12 -11.43
C SER A 156 -5.36 6.85 -10.86
N TYR A 157 -6.13 6.09 -10.10
CA TYR A 157 -5.69 4.79 -9.57
C TYR A 157 -5.30 3.84 -10.70
N TYR A 158 -6.12 3.75 -11.75
CA TYR A 158 -5.90 2.81 -12.85
C TYR A 158 -4.65 3.14 -13.69
N ASP A 159 -4.25 4.40 -13.77
CA ASP A 159 -3.01 4.82 -14.45
C ASP A 159 -1.75 4.43 -13.65
N LEU A 160 -1.87 4.32 -12.32
CA LEU A 160 -0.73 4.08 -11.43
C LEU A 160 -0.56 2.60 -11.06
N VAL A 161 -1.61 1.79 -11.15
CA VAL A 161 -1.58 0.37 -10.83
C VAL A 161 -0.53 -0.34 -11.69
N ILE A 162 0.26 -1.20 -11.04
CA ILE A 162 1.22 -2.06 -11.71
C ILE A 162 0.70 -3.49 -11.66
N ASN A 163 0.35 -4.05 -12.82
CA ASN A 163 0.06 -5.46 -12.94
C ASN A 163 1.37 -6.28 -12.84
N LEU A 164 1.35 -7.37 -12.08
CA LEU A 164 2.49 -8.29 -11.94
C LEU A 164 2.97 -8.82 -13.31
N TYR A 165 2.06 -9.10 -14.23
CA TYR A 165 2.41 -9.56 -15.57
C TYR A 165 3.24 -8.52 -16.34
N ASP A 166 2.79 -7.27 -16.35
CA ASP A 166 3.50 -6.17 -17.01
C ASP A 166 4.85 -5.88 -16.35
N PHE A 167 4.94 -6.06 -15.03
CA PHE A 167 6.19 -5.95 -14.30
C PHE A 167 7.19 -7.02 -14.74
N ILE A 168 6.77 -8.28 -14.82
CA ILE A 168 7.63 -9.39 -15.25
C ILE A 168 8.11 -9.18 -16.69
N LEU A 169 7.22 -8.78 -17.60
CA LEU A 169 7.59 -8.49 -18.99
C LEU A 169 8.64 -7.38 -19.10
N LYS A 170 8.61 -6.38 -18.21
CA LYS A 170 9.60 -5.30 -18.19
C LYS A 170 10.96 -5.72 -17.61
N GLU A 171 11.00 -6.70 -16.71
CA GLU A 171 12.27 -7.20 -16.14
C GLU A 171 12.94 -8.25 -17.05
N LEU A 172 12.22 -8.83 -18.01
CA LEU A 172 12.75 -9.81 -18.96
C LEU A 172 13.33 -9.19 -20.24
N ASN A 173 13.04 -7.91 -20.52
CA ASN A 173 13.53 -7.15 -21.67
C ASN A 173 14.54 -6.10 -21.24
#